data_AF-X1AP25-F1
#
_entry.id   AF-X1AP25-F1
#
_cell.length_a   1.000
_cell.length_b   1.000
_cell.length_c   1.000
_cell.angle_alpha   90.00
_cell.angle_beta   90.00
_cell.angle_gamma   90.00
#
_symmetry.space_group_name_H-M   'P 1'
#
loop_
_entity.id
_entity.type
_entity.pdbx_description
1 polymer ?
#
loop_
_entity_poly.entity_id
_entity_poly.type
_entity_poly.pdbx_seq_one_letter_code
_entity_poly.pdbx_strand_id
1 'polypeptide(L)'
;METEYKIRCLNCDHKDRLTVELNGDMNCKNCGEALGVRVSDNLDVHILCMRMSSFSSFTDQQVIDLHAKGLNDTEIAERLGVGYSAVNSRRRKLGLKIIKKVRAHKRLFTDQQLINLHKRGLNDREIAKRLGVAQMTVNIYRNRLGLKTQKRKSRRRLFNDQQLIALYNKGMTDKKIAGELGAGQTTVRKYRRRLGLKAHEQRPRRLFMDEQLKELYEKGLDDGEIAEKLGAARRTVNDRRRKLGLKQIQKQGIKPPS
;
A
#
# COMPACT_ATOMS: atom_id res chain seq x y z
N MET A 1 -2.14 -42.23 -48.04
CA MET A 1 -1.76 -41.09 -48.89
C MET A 1 -0.81 -40.24 -48.08
N GLU A 2 0.46 -40.60 -48.11
CA GLU A 2 1.54 -39.88 -47.44
C GLU A 2 2.00 -38.75 -48.36
N THR A 3 1.99 -37.53 -47.87
CA THR A 3 2.49 -36.36 -48.60
C THR A 3 4.02 -36.35 -48.53
N GLU A 4 4.67 -36.89 -49.58
CA GLU A 4 6.11 -36.75 -49.82
C GLU A 4 6.46 -35.28 -50.08
N TYR A 5 7.34 -34.70 -49.28
CA TYR A 5 8.00 -33.43 -49.60
C TYR A 5 9.35 -33.69 -50.27
N LYS A 6 9.48 -33.33 -51.55
CA LYS A 6 10.76 -33.31 -52.29
C LYS A 6 11.53 -32.04 -51.95
N ILE A 7 12.62 -32.15 -51.19
CA ILE A 7 13.60 -31.07 -51.06
C ILE A 7 14.73 -31.35 -52.05
N ARG A 8 14.97 -30.42 -52.98
CA ARG A 8 16.02 -30.50 -54.00
C ARG A 8 17.21 -29.66 -53.54
N CYS A 9 18.35 -30.29 -53.30
CA CYS A 9 19.61 -29.59 -53.05
C CYS A 9 20.13 -29.00 -54.38
N LEU A 10 20.42 -27.69 -54.41
CA LEU A 10 20.81 -27.00 -55.65
C LEU A 10 22.28 -27.24 -56.08
N ASN A 11 23.08 -27.99 -55.32
CA ASN A 11 24.53 -28.11 -55.56
C ASN A 11 25.11 -29.55 -55.49
N CYS A 12 24.30 -30.62 -55.53
CA CYS A 12 24.86 -31.98 -55.57
C CYS A 12 23.96 -32.98 -56.30
N ASP A 13 24.53 -33.72 -57.25
CA ASP A 13 23.83 -34.54 -58.25
C ASP A 13 23.77 -36.03 -57.86
N HIS A 14 23.40 -36.33 -56.61
CA HIS A 14 23.18 -37.71 -56.17
C HIS A 14 21.71 -37.95 -55.80
N LYS A 15 21.09 -38.83 -56.59
CA LYS A 15 19.79 -39.45 -56.34
C LYS A 15 19.95 -40.43 -55.19
N ASP A 16 19.47 -40.11 -53.99
CA ASP A 16 18.91 -41.10 -53.07
C ASP A 16 18.00 -40.42 -52.02
N ARG A 17 16.86 -41.04 -51.77
CA ARG A 17 15.81 -40.59 -50.84
C ARG A 17 16.20 -40.96 -49.40
N LEU A 18 16.15 -39.99 -48.48
CA LEU A 18 16.19 -40.27 -47.04
C LEU A 18 14.84 -39.94 -46.42
N THR A 19 14.18 -40.97 -45.86
CA THR A 19 13.03 -40.86 -44.96
C THR A 19 13.53 -40.84 -43.52
N VAL A 20 13.12 -39.85 -42.74
CA VAL A 20 13.44 -39.78 -41.30
C VAL A 20 12.14 -39.65 -40.50
N GLU A 21 11.81 -40.67 -39.73
CA GLU A 21 10.79 -40.60 -38.67
C GLU A 21 11.43 -40.00 -37.41
N LEU A 22 10.82 -38.95 -36.84
CA LEU A 22 11.32 -38.27 -35.65
C LEU A 22 10.44 -38.59 -34.44
N ASN A 23 10.86 -39.59 -33.65
CA ASN A 23 10.41 -39.78 -32.28
C ASN A 23 11.65 -39.81 -31.36
N GLY A 24 11.76 -38.83 -30.47
CA GLY A 24 12.75 -38.83 -29.38
C GLY A 24 13.63 -37.58 -29.31
N ASP A 25 13.77 -37.05 -28.10
CA ASP A 25 14.49 -35.83 -27.73
C ASP A 25 15.91 -35.74 -28.33
N MET A 26 16.16 -34.75 -29.20
CA MET A 26 17.51 -34.44 -29.70
C MET A 26 18.20 -33.41 -28.79
N ASN A 27 19.39 -33.76 -28.30
CA ASN A 27 20.27 -32.86 -27.53
C ASN A 27 21.54 -32.50 -28.33
N CYS A 28 22.13 -31.34 -28.03
CA CYS A 28 23.10 -30.59 -28.86
C CYS A 28 24.41 -31.34 -29.25
N LYS A 29 24.68 -32.51 -28.66
CA LYS A 29 25.82 -33.37 -29.08
C LYS A 29 25.56 -34.15 -30.38
N ASN A 30 24.29 -34.33 -30.76
CA ASN A 30 23.92 -35.18 -31.91
C ASN A 30 23.66 -34.38 -33.21
N CYS A 31 23.74 -33.04 -33.19
CA CYS A 31 23.51 -32.24 -34.40
C CYS A 31 24.67 -32.26 -35.40
N GLY A 32 25.90 -32.50 -34.94
CA GLY A 32 27.08 -32.51 -35.82
C GLY A 32 27.17 -33.75 -36.70
N GLU A 33 26.83 -34.93 -36.17
CA GLU A 33 26.92 -36.19 -36.90
C GLU A 33 25.76 -36.40 -37.89
N ALA A 34 24.58 -35.82 -37.64
CA ALA A 34 23.42 -35.97 -38.53
C ALA A 34 23.48 -35.12 -39.82
N LEU A 35 24.35 -34.09 -39.87
CA LEU A 35 24.41 -33.13 -41.00
C LEU A 35 25.72 -33.15 -41.79
N GLY A 36 26.70 -33.98 -41.41
CA GLY A 36 27.94 -34.16 -42.18
C GLY A 36 28.81 -32.91 -42.37
N VAL A 37 28.68 -31.90 -41.51
CA VAL A 37 29.44 -30.63 -41.63
C VAL A 37 30.69 -30.68 -40.74
N ARG A 38 31.87 -30.52 -41.35
CA ARG A 38 33.15 -30.39 -40.61
C ARG A 38 33.21 -29.07 -39.85
N VAL A 39 33.65 -29.15 -38.61
CA VAL A 39 33.83 -28.05 -37.66
C VAL A 39 35.03 -27.19 -38.07
N SER A 40 34.80 -26.11 -38.82
CA SER A 40 35.80 -25.04 -38.93
C SER A 40 35.24 -23.62 -38.83
N ASP A 41 33.93 -23.40 -38.88
CA ASP A 41 33.36 -22.04 -38.79
C ASP A 41 32.53 -21.88 -37.50
N ASN A 42 33.23 -21.83 -36.37
CA ASN A 42 32.65 -21.66 -35.02
C ASN A 42 31.84 -20.35 -34.84
N LEU A 43 31.89 -19.41 -35.78
CA LEU A 43 31.17 -18.14 -35.69
C LEU A 43 29.73 -18.25 -36.23
N ASP A 44 29.50 -19.05 -37.28
CA ASP A 44 28.17 -19.14 -37.92
C ASP A 44 27.21 -20.08 -37.19
N VAL A 45 27.73 -21.15 -36.57
CA VAL A 45 26.92 -22.02 -35.70
C VAL A 45 26.47 -21.28 -34.45
N HIS A 46 27.30 -20.37 -33.91
CA HIS A 46 26.93 -19.58 -32.74
C HIS A 46 25.91 -18.49 -33.08
N ILE A 47 25.97 -17.88 -34.27
CA ILE A 47 24.96 -16.93 -34.75
C ILE A 47 23.63 -17.62 -35.06
N LEU A 48 23.64 -18.84 -35.62
CA LEU A 48 22.43 -19.65 -35.76
C LEU A 48 21.86 -20.08 -34.40
N CYS A 49 22.71 -20.48 -33.45
CA CYS A 49 22.28 -20.89 -32.10
C CYS A 49 21.77 -19.71 -31.25
N MET A 50 22.37 -18.52 -31.38
CA MET A 50 21.90 -17.29 -30.73
C MET A 50 20.58 -16.77 -31.34
N ARG A 51 20.32 -17.00 -32.62
CA ARG A 51 19.00 -16.73 -33.23
C ARG A 51 17.91 -17.73 -32.84
N MET A 52 18.28 -18.91 -32.32
CA MET A 52 17.34 -19.94 -31.87
C MET A 52 17.09 -19.93 -30.35
N SER A 53 17.77 -19.06 -29.61
CA SER A 53 17.60 -18.90 -28.17
C SER A 53 16.39 -18.01 -27.84
N SER A 54 15.16 -18.52 -28.03
CA SER A 54 13.89 -18.11 -27.36
C SER A 54 12.61 -18.69 -28.04
N PHE A 55 12.62 -19.91 -28.57
CA PHE A 55 11.39 -20.50 -29.16
C PHE A 55 10.60 -21.32 -28.13
N SER A 56 9.93 -20.65 -27.20
CA SER A 56 8.70 -21.23 -26.63
C SER A 56 7.55 -20.95 -27.60
N SER A 57 7.52 -21.68 -28.72
CA SER A 57 6.48 -21.50 -29.74
C SER A 57 5.25 -22.30 -29.39
N PHE A 58 4.35 -21.68 -28.64
CA PHE A 58 2.96 -22.12 -28.59
C PHE A 58 2.18 -21.52 -29.77
N THR A 59 1.23 -22.28 -30.32
CA THR A 59 0.42 -21.87 -31.47
C THR A 59 -0.81 -21.10 -31.03
N ASP A 60 -1.37 -20.31 -31.95
CA ASP A 60 -2.63 -19.61 -31.72
C ASP A 60 -3.77 -20.59 -31.45
N GLN A 61 -3.76 -21.74 -32.11
CA GLN A 61 -4.74 -22.81 -31.91
C GLN A 61 -4.69 -23.38 -30.49
N GLN A 62 -3.51 -23.57 -29.92
CA GLN A 62 -3.36 -24.04 -28.53
C GLN A 62 -3.98 -23.06 -27.53
N VAL A 63 -3.83 -21.75 -27.76
CA VAL A 63 -4.46 -20.72 -26.91
C VAL A 63 -5.98 -20.74 -27.08
N ILE A 64 -6.47 -20.88 -28.31
CA ILE A 64 -7.91 -20.95 -28.60
C ILE A 64 -8.54 -22.16 -27.92
N ASP A 65 -7.93 -23.34 -28.05
CA ASP A 65 -8.48 -24.58 -27.50
C ASP A 65 -8.50 -24.58 -25.96
N LEU A 66 -7.44 -24.06 -25.33
CA LEU A 66 -7.36 -23.97 -23.87
C LEU A 66 -8.29 -22.86 -23.33
N HIS A 67 -8.45 -21.76 -24.06
CA HIS A 67 -9.40 -20.69 -23.74
C HIS A 67 -10.85 -21.18 -23.88
N ALA A 68 -11.17 -21.94 -24.92
CA ALA A 68 -12.48 -22.55 -25.13
C ALA A 68 -12.83 -23.56 -24.02
N LYS A 69 -11.83 -24.23 -23.44
CA LYS A 69 -11.98 -25.08 -22.25
C LYS A 69 -12.19 -24.29 -20.94
N GLY A 70 -12.22 -22.96 -21.00
CA GLY A 70 -12.53 -22.10 -19.85
C GLY A 70 -11.32 -21.75 -18.98
N LEU A 71 -10.09 -22.07 -19.41
CA LEU A 71 -8.89 -21.76 -18.63
C LEU A 71 -8.55 -20.27 -18.72
N ASN A 72 -8.08 -19.70 -17.61
CA ASN A 72 -7.58 -18.33 -17.58
C ASN A 72 -6.12 -18.24 -18.06
N ASP A 73 -5.68 -17.04 -18.43
CA ASP A 73 -4.34 -16.80 -18.98
C ASP A 73 -3.18 -17.34 -18.10
N THR A 74 -3.37 -17.43 -16.78
CA THR A 74 -2.39 -18.04 -15.86
C THR A 74 -2.33 -19.56 -16.01
N GLU A 75 -3.49 -20.22 -16.05
CA GLU A 75 -3.58 -21.68 -16.25
C GLU A 75 -3.09 -22.10 -17.64
N ILE A 76 -3.39 -21.30 -18.66
CA ILE A 76 -2.90 -21.51 -20.02
C ILE A 76 -1.37 -21.37 -20.06
N ALA A 77 -0.83 -20.36 -19.37
CA ALA A 77 0.61 -20.12 -19.30
C ALA A 77 1.35 -21.27 -18.60
N GLU A 78 0.83 -21.73 -17.46
CA GLU A 78 1.35 -22.90 -16.74
C GLU A 78 1.31 -24.17 -17.62
N ARG A 79 0.22 -24.39 -18.34
CA ARG A 79 0.04 -25.58 -19.18
C ARG A 79 0.90 -25.60 -20.44
N LEU A 80 1.23 -24.44 -20.97
CA LEU A 80 2.10 -24.28 -22.14
C LEU A 80 3.57 -24.04 -21.76
N GLY A 81 3.90 -23.96 -20.47
CA GLY A 81 5.26 -23.70 -20.01
C GLY A 81 5.79 -22.31 -20.41
N VAL A 82 4.90 -21.33 -20.58
CA VAL A 82 5.22 -19.99 -21.08
C VAL A 82 4.94 -18.93 -20.02
N GLY A 83 5.50 -17.74 -20.21
CA GLY A 83 5.16 -16.60 -19.37
C GLY A 83 3.72 -16.13 -19.59
N TYR A 84 3.02 -15.74 -18.50
CA TYR A 84 1.68 -15.15 -18.53
C TYR A 84 1.54 -14.02 -19.57
N SER A 85 2.55 -13.16 -19.68
CA SER A 85 2.56 -12.03 -20.62
C SER A 85 2.49 -12.47 -22.09
N ALA A 86 3.06 -13.63 -22.44
CA ALA A 86 3.01 -14.17 -23.80
C ALA A 86 1.59 -14.61 -24.15
N VAL A 87 0.91 -15.34 -23.25
CA VAL A 87 -0.48 -15.77 -23.41
C VAL A 87 -1.42 -14.57 -23.45
N ASN A 88 -1.28 -13.61 -22.53
CA ASN A 88 -2.11 -12.40 -22.48
C ASN A 88 -2.00 -11.60 -23.79
N SER A 89 -0.77 -11.42 -24.30
CA SER A 89 -0.55 -10.73 -25.57
C SER A 89 -1.19 -11.47 -26.74
N ARG A 90 -1.06 -12.81 -26.77
CA ARG A 90 -1.65 -13.64 -27.82
C ARG A 90 -3.18 -13.65 -27.77
N ARG A 91 -3.76 -13.83 -26.59
CA ARG A 91 -5.21 -13.75 -26.35
C ARG A 91 -5.78 -12.41 -26.85
N ARG A 92 -5.11 -11.29 -26.54
CA ARG A 92 -5.50 -9.96 -27.01
C ARG A 92 -5.44 -9.85 -28.53
N LYS A 93 -4.38 -10.36 -29.16
CA LYS A 93 -4.23 -10.39 -30.63
C LYS A 93 -5.34 -11.20 -31.31
N LEU A 94 -5.78 -12.30 -30.67
CA LEU A 94 -6.87 -13.16 -31.12
C LEU A 94 -8.27 -12.62 -30.76
N GLY A 95 -8.39 -11.47 -30.10
CA GLY A 95 -9.68 -10.88 -29.73
C GLY A 95 -10.46 -11.65 -28.66
N LEU A 96 -9.84 -12.64 -28.01
CA LEU A 96 -10.48 -13.51 -27.03
C LEU A 96 -10.72 -12.73 -25.72
N LYS A 97 -11.93 -12.84 -25.15
CA LYS A 97 -12.28 -12.16 -23.88
C LYS A 97 -11.45 -12.71 -22.72
N ILE A 98 -11.08 -11.86 -21.77
CA ILE A 98 -10.39 -12.32 -20.57
C ILE A 98 -11.31 -13.20 -19.72
N ILE A 99 -10.85 -14.41 -19.39
CA ILE A 99 -11.49 -15.26 -18.39
C ILE A 99 -10.91 -14.87 -17.04
N LYS A 100 -11.70 -14.19 -16.22
CA LYS A 100 -11.27 -13.76 -14.88
C LYS A 100 -11.29 -14.97 -13.96
N LYS A 101 -10.17 -15.26 -13.31
CA LYS A 101 -10.17 -16.11 -12.11
C LYS A 101 -11.04 -15.43 -11.06
N VAL A 102 -12.22 -15.98 -10.80
CA VAL A 102 -13.00 -15.56 -9.63
C VAL A 102 -12.15 -15.98 -8.43
N ARG A 103 -11.55 -15.01 -7.74
CA ARG A 103 -10.95 -15.30 -6.44
C ARG A 103 -12.10 -15.80 -5.58
N ALA A 104 -12.12 -17.11 -5.31
CA ALA A 104 -13.00 -17.66 -4.30
C ALA A 104 -12.62 -16.97 -3.00
N HIS A 105 -13.39 -15.95 -2.61
CA HIS A 105 -13.24 -15.35 -1.29
C HIS A 105 -13.51 -16.49 -0.31
N LYS A 106 -12.45 -16.97 0.35
CA LYS A 106 -12.55 -17.98 1.40
C LYS A 106 -13.68 -17.51 2.32
N ARG A 107 -14.79 -18.27 2.35
CA ARG A 107 -15.98 -17.89 3.13
C ARG A 107 -15.54 -17.83 4.59
N LEU A 108 -15.38 -16.62 5.12
CA LEU A 108 -14.83 -16.40 6.45
C LEU A 108 -15.78 -16.89 7.54
N PHE A 109 -17.08 -16.82 7.27
CA PHE A 109 -18.17 -17.32 8.10
C PHE A 109 -19.43 -17.52 7.26
N THR A 110 -20.40 -18.25 7.80
CA THR A 110 -21.72 -18.48 7.19
C THR A 110 -22.69 -17.37 7.55
N ASP A 111 -23.69 -17.14 6.70
CA ASP A 111 -24.75 -16.17 7.00
C ASP A 111 -25.50 -16.53 8.30
N GLN A 112 -25.69 -17.82 8.56
CA GLN A 112 -26.31 -18.30 9.80
C GLN A 112 -25.50 -17.94 11.05
N GLN A 113 -24.17 -18.03 11.00
CA GLN A 113 -23.31 -17.59 12.12
C GLN A 113 -23.49 -16.10 12.41
N LEU A 114 -23.54 -15.27 11.36
CA LEU A 114 -23.77 -13.84 11.49
C LEU A 114 -25.17 -13.54 12.05
N ILE A 115 -26.21 -14.19 11.52
CA ILE A 115 -27.60 -14.03 11.99
C ILE A 115 -27.73 -14.43 13.45
N ASN A 116 -27.15 -15.55 13.86
CA ASN A 116 -27.22 -16.03 15.24
C ASN A 116 -26.53 -15.05 16.22
N LEU A 117 -25.36 -14.53 15.86
CA LEU A 117 -24.66 -13.53 16.68
C LEU A 117 -25.42 -12.19 16.72
N HIS A 118 -26.03 -11.80 15.61
CA HIS A 118 -26.84 -10.59 15.52
C HIS A 118 -28.13 -10.68 16.35
N LYS A 119 -28.83 -11.83 16.30
CA LYS A 119 -30.02 -12.12 17.13
C LYS A 119 -29.73 -12.08 18.63
N ARG A 120 -28.50 -12.41 19.03
CA ARG A 120 -28.02 -12.28 20.43
C ARG A 120 -27.77 -10.82 20.84
N GLY A 121 -28.01 -9.84 19.97
CA GLY A 121 -27.90 -8.42 20.26
C GLY A 121 -26.48 -7.86 20.20
N LEU A 122 -25.52 -8.61 19.64
CA LEU A 122 -24.13 -8.15 19.51
C LEU A 122 -24.04 -7.08 18.42
N ASN A 123 -23.17 -6.10 18.63
CA ASN A 123 -22.85 -5.10 17.60
C ASN A 123 -21.77 -5.61 16.63
N ASP A 124 -21.66 -4.98 15.47
CA ASP A 124 -20.74 -5.38 14.39
C ASP A 124 -19.29 -5.57 14.87
N ARG A 125 -18.83 -4.80 15.87
CA ARG A 125 -17.48 -4.93 16.43
C ARG A 125 -17.32 -6.19 17.29
N GLU A 126 -18.32 -6.52 18.10
CA GLU A 126 -18.32 -7.74 18.92
C GLU A 126 -18.42 -8.98 18.03
N ILE A 127 -19.30 -8.94 17.03
CA ILE A 127 -19.43 -10.01 16.03
C ILE A 127 -18.10 -10.20 15.30
N ALA A 128 -17.47 -9.12 14.83
CA ALA A 128 -16.19 -9.18 14.12
C ALA A 128 -15.08 -9.80 14.98
N LYS A 129 -14.99 -9.40 16.25
CA LYS A 129 -14.05 -10.00 17.21
C LYS A 129 -14.29 -11.50 17.39
N ARG A 130 -15.55 -11.93 17.43
CA ARG A 130 -15.91 -13.33 17.66
C ARG A 130 -15.73 -14.22 16.42
N LEU A 131 -15.86 -13.64 15.24
CA LEU A 131 -15.64 -14.32 13.95
C LEU A 131 -14.19 -14.19 13.45
N GLY A 132 -13.34 -13.43 14.14
CA GLY A 132 -11.93 -13.23 13.74
C GLY A 132 -11.77 -12.44 12.43
N VAL A 133 -12.70 -11.52 12.14
CA VAL A 133 -12.73 -10.76 10.88
C VAL A 133 -12.68 -9.25 11.14
N ALA A 134 -12.43 -8.48 10.08
CA ALA A 134 -12.56 -7.03 10.16
C ALA A 134 -14.03 -6.61 10.38
N GLN A 135 -14.23 -5.54 11.15
CA GLN A 135 -15.57 -4.97 11.38
C GLN A 135 -16.28 -4.59 10.06
N MET A 136 -15.51 -4.13 9.07
CA MET A 136 -16.04 -3.80 7.74
C MET A 136 -16.65 -5.03 7.05
N THR A 137 -16.02 -6.20 7.17
CA THR A 137 -16.55 -7.45 6.60
C THR A 137 -17.91 -7.79 7.20
N VAL A 138 -18.06 -7.68 8.52
CA VAL A 138 -19.37 -7.88 9.18
C VAL A 138 -20.38 -6.86 8.69
N ASN A 139 -20.00 -5.59 8.53
CA ASN A 139 -20.91 -4.55 8.05
C ASN A 139 -21.45 -4.86 6.64
N ILE A 140 -20.57 -5.27 5.71
CA ILE A 140 -20.94 -5.65 4.34
C ILE A 140 -21.94 -6.82 4.37
N TYR A 141 -21.63 -7.89 5.10
CA TYR A 141 -22.49 -9.06 5.17
C TYR A 141 -23.82 -8.76 5.88
N ARG A 142 -23.79 -7.94 6.95
CA ARG A 142 -24.99 -7.48 7.65
C ARG A 142 -25.91 -6.70 6.72
N ASN A 143 -25.37 -5.77 5.93
CA ASN A 143 -26.14 -4.98 4.95
C ASN A 143 -26.70 -5.87 3.84
N ARG A 144 -25.89 -6.81 3.31
CA ARG A 144 -26.34 -7.79 2.31
C ARG A 144 -27.54 -8.60 2.81
N LEU A 145 -27.54 -8.98 4.08
CA LEU A 145 -28.61 -9.73 4.72
C LEU A 145 -29.78 -8.86 5.22
N GLY A 146 -29.77 -7.55 4.97
CA GLY A 146 -30.83 -6.63 5.41
C GLY A 146 -30.96 -6.46 6.93
N LEU A 147 -29.94 -6.86 7.70
CA LEU A 147 -29.97 -6.81 9.16
C LEU A 147 -29.70 -5.38 9.65
N LYS A 148 -30.54 -4.84 10.53
CA LYS A 148 -30.35 -3.49 11.10
C LYS A 148 -29.10 -3.42 11.98
N THR A 149 -28.41 -2.28 11.99
CA THR A 149 -27.28 -2.07 12.92
C THR A 149 -27.77 -2.08 14.36
N GLN A 150 -27.16 -2.90 15.21
CA GLN A 150 -27.41 -2.83 16.64
C GLN A 150 -26.81 -1.54 17.21
N LYS A 151 -27.66 -0.69 17.80
CA LYS A 151 -27.19 0.56 18.42
C LYS A 151 -26.26 0.19 19.58
N ARG A 152 -25.11 0.84 19.64
CA ARG A 152 -24.24 0.72 20.83
C ARG A 152 -25.04 1.21 22.03
N LYS A 153 -25.04 0.43 23.13
CA LYS A 153 -25.52 0.93 24.43
C LYS A 153 -24.80 2.26 24.69
N SER A 154 -25.56 3.33 24.89
CA SER A 154 -25.00 4.65 25.17
C SER A 154 -24.03 4.52 26.34
N ARG A 155 -22.81 5.04 26.19
CA ARG A 155 -21.88 5.09 27.32
C ARG A 155 -22.54 5.94 28.40
N ARG A 156 -22.57 5.42 29.64
CA ARG A 156 -23.07 6.18 30.79
C ARG A 156 -22.39 7.56 30.80
N ARG A 157 -23.20 8.58 31.02
CA ARG A 157 -22.77 9.97 31.04
C ARG A 157 -21.83 10.15 32.24
N LEU A 158 -20.59 10.60 32.01
CA LEU A 158 -19.57 10.72 33.06
C LEU A 158 -19.91 11.81 34.10
N PHE A 159 -20.57 12.88 33.65
CA PHE A 159 -20.96 14.02 34.49
C PHE A 159 -22.22 14.70 33.92
N ASN A 160 -23.02 15.34 34.78
CA ASN A 160 -24.20 16.10 34.37
C ASN A 160 -23.86 17.53 33.90
N ASP A 161 -24.78 18.23 33.25
CA ASP A 161 -24.50 19.59 32.75
C ASP A 161 -24.27 20.59 33.91
N GLN A 162 -24.94 20.41 35.05
CA GLN A 162 -24.80 21.29 36.21
C GLN A 162 -23.41 21.24 36.83
N GLN A 163 -22.79 20.06 36.93
CA GLN A 163 -21.41 19.88 37.39
C GLN A 163 -20.43 20.61 36.48
N LEU A 164 -20.63 20.51 35.17
CA LEU A 164 -19.81 21.23 34.19
C LEU A 164 -19.99 22.75 34.32
N ILE A 165 -21.24 23.23 34.41
CA ILE A 165 -21.56 24.65 34.54
C ILE A 165 -20.99 25.22 35.84
N ALA A 166 -21.11 24.50 36.95
CA ALA A 166 -20.58 24.94 38.25
C ALA A 166 -19.06 25.13 38.21
N LEU A 167 -18.32 24.18 37.61
CA LEU A 167 -16.86 24.32 37.47
C LEU A 167 -16.48 25.36 36.42
N TYR A 168 -17.28 25.51 35.36
CA TYR A 168 -17.11 26.56 34.36
C TYR A 168 -17.26 27.96 34.97
N ASN A 169 -18.30 28.19 35.78
CA ASN A 169 -18.55 29.47 36.43
C ASN A 169 -17.46 29.84 37.44
N LYS A 170 -16.73 28.85 37.97
CA LYS A 170 -15.51 29.07 38.77
C LYS A 170 -14.28 29.51 37.93
N GLY A 171 -14.46 29.77 36.63
CA GLY A 171 -13.37 30.20 35.73
C GLY A 171 -12.39 29.08 35.36
N MET A 172 -12.73 27.81 35.59
CA MET A 172 -11.81 26.71 35.33
C MET A 172 -11.68 26.40 33.84
N THR A 173 -10.45 26.13 33.39
CA THR A 173 -10.20 25.71 32.00
C THR A 173 -10.71 24.28 31.74
N ASP A 174 -10.98 23.95 30.47
CA ASP A 174 -11.40 22.61 30.04
C ASP A 174 -10.48 21.49 30.58
N LYS A 175 -9.17 21.76 30.76
CA LYS A 175 -8.20 20.81 31.31
C LYS A 175 -8.42 20.56 32.81
N LYS A 176 -8.65 21.62 33.59
CA LYS A 176 -8.91 21.50 35.04
C LYS A 176 -10.24 20.80 35.28
N ILE A 177 -11.29 21.24 34.59
CA ILE A 177 -12.62 20.61 34.64
C ILE A 177 -12.55 19.12 34.30
N ALA A 178 -11.76 18.74 33.30
CA ALA A 178 -11.56 17.35 32.93
C ALA A 178 -10.94 16.50 34.05
N GLY A 179 -9.96 17.06 34.77
CA GLY A 179 -9.39 16.43 35.96
C GLY A 179 -10.43 16.23 37.07
N GLU A 180 -11.17 17.28 37.40
CA GLU A 180 -12.21 17.26 38.45
C GLU A 180 -13.35 16.28 38.16
N LEU A 181 -13.76 16.18 36.88
CA LEU A 181 -14.88 15.32 36.48
C LEU A 181 -14.45 13.90 36.07
N GLY A 182 -13.16 13.56 36.20
CA GLY A 182 -12.63 12.26 35.77
C GLY A 182 -12.89 11.97 34.28
N ALA A 183 -12.92 13.00 33.45
CA ALA A 183 -13.31 12.91 32.05
C ALA A 183 -12.18 13.35 31.11
N GLY A 184 -12.23 12.93 29.85
CA GLY A 184 -11.29 13.44 28.85
C GLY A 184 -11.53 14.92 28.53
N GLN A 185 -10.46 15.71 28.36
CA GLN A 185 -10.54 17.13 27.97
C GLN A 185 -11.40 17.37 26.72
N THR A 186 -11.29 16.47 25.73
CA THR A 186 -12.11 16.51 24.51
C THR A 186 -13.60 16.30 24.78
N THR A 187 -13.94 15.49 25.78
CA THR A 187 -15.32 15.28 26.23
C THR A 187 -15.85 16.54 26.88
N VAL A 188 -15.12 17.14 27.82
CA VAL A 188 -15.50 18.41 28.46
C VAL A 188 -15.69 19.51 27.42
N ARG A 189 -14.73 19.68 26.49
CA ARG A 189 -14.84 20.66 25.39
C ARG A 189 -16.09 20.45 24.53
N LYS A 190 -16.45 19.20 24.23
CA LYS A 190 -17.67 18.86 23.47
C LYS A 190 -18.93 19.25 24.23
N TYR A 191 -19.00 18.92 25.53
CA TYR A 191 -20.14 19.26 26.37
C TYR A 191 -20.26 20.78 26.57
N ARG A 192 -19.15 21.48 26.82
CA ARG A 192 -19.11 22.94 26.92
C ARG A 192 -19.64 23.62 25.65
N ARG A 193 -19.20 23.17 24.48
CA ARG A 193 -19.69 23.67 23.17
C ARG A 193 -21.17 23.38 22.97
N ARG A 194 -21.64 22.19 23.35
CA ARG A 194 -23.08 21.85 23.30
C ARG A 194 -23.92 22.77 24.18
N LEU A 195 -23.37 23.22 25.31
CA LEU A 195 -23.99 24.19 26.22
C LEU A 195 -23.81 25.65 25.79
N GLY A 196 -23.20 25.93 24.64
CA GLY A 196 -23.00 27.30 24.15
C GLY A 196 -21.94 28.11 24.91
N LEU A 197 -21.20 27.50 25.84
CA LEU A 197 -20.23 28.19 26.69
C LEU A 197 -18.92 28.44 25.93
N LYS A 198 -18.40 29.67 25.97
CA LYS A 198 -17.10 30.03 25.36
C LYS A 198 -15.95 29.38 26.12
N ALA A 199 -14.81 29.20 25.47
CA ALA A 199 -13.63 28.71 26.18
C ALA A 199 -13.13 29.81 27.12
N HIS A 200 -12.80 29.47 28.36
CA HIS A 200 -11.99 30.37 29.18
C HIS A 200 -10.64 30.57 28.49
N GLU A 201 -10.27 31.83 28.27
CA GLU A 201 -9.01 32.18 27.61
C GLU A 201 -7.85 31.55 28.39
N GLN A 202 -6.99 30.84 27.67
CA GLN A 202 -5.66 30.56 28.19
C GLN A 202 -4.93 31.90 28.16
N ARG A 203 -4.39 32.35 29.30
CA ARG A 203 -3.31 33.34 29.27
C ARG A 203 -2.28 32.83 28.26
N PRO A 204 -1.82 33.66 27.30
CA PRO A 204 -0.81 33.19 26.38
C PRO A 204 0.41 32.77 27.19
N ARG A 205 1.01 31.63 26.83
CA ARG A 205 2.28 31.15 27.38
C ARG A 205 3.43 32.06 26.91
N ARG A 206 3.31 33.38 27.11
CA ARG A 206 4.41 34.31 26.88
C ARG A 206 5.34 34.15 28.07
N LEU A 207 6.47 33.48 27.85
CA LEU A 207 7.55 33.38 28.84
C LEU A 207 8.16 34.76 29.14
N PHE A 208 8.09 35.67 28.18
CA PHE A 208 8.57 37.05 28.25
C PHE A 208 7.77 37.95 27.29
N MET A 209 7.82 39.26 27.52
CA MET A 209 7.21 40.28 26.68
C MET A 209 8.13 40.68 25.52
N ASP A 210 7.56 41.25 24.45
CA ASP A 210 8.33 41.62 23.26
C ASP A 210 9.32 42.75 23.57
N GLU A 211 8.92 43.64 24.47
CA GLU A 211 9.72 44.75 25.00
C GLU A 211 10.97 44.24 25.71
N GLN A 212 10.86 43.18 26.52
CA GLN A 212 12.01 42.58 27.21
C GLN A 212 13.00 41.95 26.23
N LEU A 213 12.51 41.34 25.15
CA LEU A 213 13.38 40.80 24.10
C LEU A 213 14.07 41.94 23.33
N LYS A 214 13.34 43.00 22.97
CA LYS A 214 13.88 44.17 22.26
C LYS A 214 14.96 44.87 23.07
N GLU A 215 14.73 45.11 24.36
CA GLU A 215 15.70 45.77 25.24
C GLU A 215 17.01 44.99 25.32
N LEU A 216 16.95 43.67 25.45
CA LEU A 216 18.15 42.82 25.48
C LEU A 216 18.82 42.73 24.11
N TYR A 217 18.04 42.74 23.03
CA TYR A 217 18.55 42.76 21.67
C TYR A 217 19.28 44.08 21.34
N GLU A 218 18.75 45.22 21.76
CA GLU A 218 19.37 46.55 21.61
C GLU A 218 20.69 46.66 22.39
N LYS A 219 20.82 45.94 23.50
CA LYS A 219 22.08 45.78 24.24
C LYS A 219 23.11 44.90 23.52
N GLY A 220 22.79 44.38 22.34
CA GLY A 220 23.71 43.62 21.49
C GLY A 220 23.84 42.13 21.84
N LEU A 221 22.94 41.58 22.66
CA LEU A 221 22.99 40.19 23.09
C LEU A 221 22.51 39.23 22.00
N ASP A 222 23.13 38.05 21.94
CA ASP A 222 22.71 37.00 21.01
C ASP A 222 21.48 36.21 21.52
N ASP A 223 20.84 35.43 20.63
CA ASP A 223 19.64 34.63 20.96
C ASP A 223 19.86 33.67 22.16
N GLY A 224 21.09 33.25 22.43
CA GLY A 224 21.45 32.39 23.55
C GLY A 224 21.50 33.16 24.87
N GLU A 225 22.17 34.29 24.89
CA GLU A 225 22.25 35.17 26.08
C GLU A 225 20.88 35.75 26.47
N ILE A 226 20.09 36.13 25.47
CA ILE A 226 18.71 36.58 25.68
C ILE A 226 17.87 35.43 26.27
N ALA A 227 18.07 34.20 25.79
CA ALA A 227 17.34 33.03 26.28
C ALA A 227 17.66 32.70 27.74
N GLU A 228 18.94 32.79 28.12
CA GLU A 228 19.36 32.63 29.52
C GLU A 228 18.74 33.72 30.41
N LYS A 229 18.81 34.99 30.00
CA LYS A 229 18.25 36.11 30.78
C LYS A 229 16.73 36.08 30.90
N LEU A 230 16.03 35.59 29.89
CA LEU A 230 14.55 35.50 29.88
C LEU A 230 14.02 34.16 30.39
N GLY A 231 14.90 33.24 30.84
CA GLY A 231 14.50 31.92 31.32
C GLY A 231 13.73 31.10 30.27
N ALA A 232 14.06 31.28 28.99
CA ALA A 232 13.36 30.67 27.86
C ALA A 232 14.30 29.79 27.03
N ALA A 233 13.76 28.85 26.26
CA ALA A 233 14.57 28.10 25.30
C ALA A 233 15.06 29.02 24.17
N ARG A 234 16.32 28.90 23.74
CA ARG A 234 16.91 29.65 22.60
C ARG A 234 16.03 29.65 21.35
N ARG A 235 15.39 28.51 21.04
CA ARG A 235 14.43 28.40 19.92
C ARG A 235 13.23 29.34 20.05
N THR A 236 12.71 29.50 21.27
CA THR A 236 11.57 30.39 21.56
C THR A 236 11.95 31.86 21.33
N VAL A 237 13.15 32.26 21.75
CA VAL A 237 13.69 33.60 21.52
C VAL A 237 13.93 33.83 20.02
N ASN A 238 14.56 32.88 19.32
CA ASN A 238 14.80 32.97 17.88
C ASN A 238 13.49 33.13 17.08
N ASP A 239 12.50 32.28 17.34
CA ASP A 239 11.19 32.33 16.70
C ASP A 239 10.50 33.68 16.97
N ARG A 240 10.64 34.23 18.18
CA ARG A 240 10.05 35.52 18.55
C ARG A 240 10.79 36.71 17.93
N ARG A 241 12.12 36.70 17.93
CA ARG A 241 12.99 37.67 17.26
C ARG A 241 12.66 37.77 15.77
N ARG A 242 12.52 36.61 15.10
CA ARG A 242 12.11 36.55 13.69
C ARG A 242 10.72 37.14 13.44
N LYS A 243 9.76 36.86 14.32
CA LYS A 243 8.41 37.48 14.25
C LYS A 243 8.43 38.99 14.46
N LEU A 244 9.41 39.51 15.20
CA LEU A 244 9.63 40.94 15.42
C LEU A 244 10.49 41.60 14.33
N GLY A 245 10.93 40.84 13.31
CA GLY A 245 11.74 41.37 12.19
C GLY A 245 13.19 41.69 12.53
N LEU A 246 13.66 41.30 13.72
CA LEU A 246 15.03 41.58 14.18
C LEU A 246 16.01 40.59 13.55
N LYS A 247 17.17 41.07 13.06
CA LYS A 247 18.21 40.23 12.44
C LYS A 247 18.95 39.39 13.48
N GLN A 248 19.69 38.37 13.05
CA GLN A 248 20.51 37.59 13.97
C GLN A 248 21.81 38.33 14.26
N ILE A 249 22.14 38.50 15.53
CA ILE A 249 23.45 38.99 15.95
C ILE A 249 24.43 37.82 15.85
N GLN A 250 25.48 37.98 15.05
CA GLN A 250 26.55 36.99 14.88
C GLN A 250 27.73 37.41 15.77
N LYS A 251 28.13 36.55 16.70
CA LYS A 251 29.41 36.73 17.39
C LYS A 251 30.54 36.28 16.46
N GLN A 252 31.54 37.13 16.26
CA GLN A 252 32.81 36.71 15.69
C GLN A 252 33.42 35.67 16.64
N GLY A 253 33.56 34.44 16.17
CA GLY A 253 34.08 33.35 16.98
C GLY A 253 35.55 33.58 17.32
N ILE A 254 35.86 33.75 18.60
CA ILE A 254 37.23 33.55 19.10
C ILE A 254 37.49 32.04 19.00
N LYS A 255 38.31 31.63 18.04
CA LYS A 255 38.82 30.27 17.94
C LYS A 255 39.77 30.07 19.13
N PRO A 256 39.57 29.07 20.00
CA PRO A 256 40.50 28.83 21.09
C PRO A 256 41.90 28.49 20.52
N PRO A 257 42.99 28.98 21.12
CA PRO A 257 44.33 28.63 20.67
C PRO A 257 44.54 27.13 20.86
N SER A 258 45.04 26.51 19.79
CA SER A 258 45.41 25.10 19.66
C SER A 258 46.52 24.69 20.60
#